data_AF-A0A961VWU1-F1
#
_entry.id   AF-A0A961VWU1-F1
#
_cell.length_a   1.000
_cell.length_b   1.000
_cell.length_c   1.000
_cell.angle_alpha   90.00
_cell.angle_beta   90.00
_cell.angle_gamma   90.00
#
_symmetry.space_group_name_H-M   'P 1'
#
loop_
_entity.id
_entity.type
_entity.pdbx_description
1 polymer ?
#
loop_
_entity_poly.entity_id
_entity_poly.type
_entity_poly.pdbx_seq_one_letter_code
_entity_poly.pdbx_strand_id
1 'polypeptide(L)'
;MRHETRVKLDRAMRMRRLKIAGIGLAILATVVAGFLLVDLDTHETKTKLAGTIDDVHTFAGKGALDGLEVGVKLEDGRHVKVLTHKSRDPHVGDHIEITEHHHMSGRTTFTLR
;
A
#
# COMPACT_ATOMS: atom_id res chain seq x y z
N MET A 1 -18.80 9.02 57.56
CA MET A 1 -17.49 9.05 56.86
C MET A 1 -16.85 10.40 57.08
N ARG A 2 -15.57 10.46 57.49
CA ARG A 2 -14.81 11.72 57.65
C ARG A 2 -14.66 12.43 56.30
N HIS A 3 -14.68 13.75 56.30
CA HIS A 3 -14.61 14.58 55.09
C HIS A 3 -13.36 14.27 54.23
N GLU A 4 -12.22 14.04 54.87
CA GLU A 4 -10.97 13.65 54.22
C GLU A 4 -11.07 12.35 53.41
N THR A 5 -11.87 11.38 53.87
CA THR A 5 -12.08 10.10 53.17
C THR A 5 -12.88 10.30 51.89
N ARG A 6 -13.87 11.21 51.88
CA ARG A 6 -14.65 11.55 50.68
C ARG A 6 -13.77 12.20 49.62
N VAL A 7 -12.95 13.18 50.01
CA VAL A 7 -12.04 13.89 49.09
C VAL A 7 -11.01 12.93 48.46
N LYS A 8 -10.43 12.02 49.24
CA LYS A 8 -9.49 11.01 48.73
C LYS A 8 -10.19 10.05 47.74
N LEU A 9 -11.41 9.61 48.06
CA LEU A 9 -12.18 8.73 47.19
C LEU A 9 -12.54 9.42 45.87
N ASP A 10 -13.00 10.67 45.90
CA ASP A 10 -13.35 11.44 44.70
C ASP A 10 -12.14 11.68 43.80
N ARG A 11 -10.96 11.92 44.38
CA ARG A 11 -9.71 12.05 43.62
C ARG A 11 -9.33 10.73 42.95
N ALA A 12 -9.43 9.61 43.66
CA ALA A 12 -9.16 8.29 43.10
C ALA A 12 -10.13 7.92 41.97
N MET A 13 -11.42 8.22 42.15
CA MET A 13 -12.45 7.98 41.14
C MET A 13 -12.25 8.83 39.89
N ARG A 14 -11.91 10.12 40.04
CA ARG A 14 -11.55 10.99 38.90
C ARG A 14 -10.32 10.49 38.18
N MET A 15 -9.27 10.10 38.91
CA MET A 15 -8.05 9.55 38.32
C MET A 15 -8.33 8.25 37.55
N ARG A 16 -9.17 7.37 38.08
CA ARG A 16 -9.58 6.14 37.40
C ARG A 16 -10.35 6.42 36.10
N ARG A 17 -11.28 7.37 36.13
CA ARG A 17 -12.03 7.79 34.93
C ARG A 17 -11.10 8.37 33.87
N LEU A 18 -10.16 9.24 34.26
CA LEU A 18 -9.15 9.80 33.36
C LEU A 18 -8.27 8.71 32.73
N LYS A 19 -7.84 7.71 33.51
CA LYS A 19 -7.07 6.58 32.97
C LYS A 19 -7.85 5.78 31.93
N ILE A 20 -9.12 5.48 32.20
CA ILE A 20 -9.98 4.75 31.25
C ILE A 20 -10.21 5.58 29.99
N ALA A 21 -10.51 6.88 30.14
CA ALA A 21 -10.65 7.79 29.01
C ALA A 21 -9.36 7.88 28.18
N GLY A 22 -8.20 7.95 28.86
CA GLY A 22 -6.89 7.96 28.21
C GLY A 22 -6.61 6.70 27.40
N ILE A 23 -6.94 5.53 27.94
CA ILE A 23 -6.83 4.25 27.20
C ILE A 23 -7.75 4.26 25.98
N GLY A 24 -9.01 4.69 26.16
CA GLY A 24 -9.97 4.79 25.05
C GLY A 24 -9.49 5.72 23.93
N LEU A 25 -8.94 6.88 24.29
CA LEU A 25 -8.35 7.82 23.33
C LEU A 25 -7.12 7.25 22.63
N ALA A 26 -6.26 6.53 23.35
CA ALA A 26 -5.08 5.90 22.76
C ALA A 26 -5.49 4.85 21.72
N ILE A 27 -6.46 3.99 22.03
CA ILE A 27 -7.00 3.00 21.08
C ILE A 27 -7.57 3.69 19.85
N LEU A 28 -8.39 4.72 20.04
CA LEU A 28 -8.99 5.47 18.92
C LEU A 28 -7.91 6.10 18.04
N ALA A 29 -6.91 6.74 18.64
CA ALA A 29 -5.79 7.33 17.91
C ALA A 29 -5.02 6.29 17.09
N THR A 30 -4.77 5.10 17.64
CA THR A 30 -4.11 4.01 16.91
C THR A 30 -4.92 3.54 15.71
N VAL A 31 -6.24 3.37 15.87
CA VAL A 31 -7.11 2.95 14.77
C VAL A 31 -7.12 3.99 13.64
N VAL A 32 -7.31 5.27 13.99
CA VAL A 32 -7.29 6.37 13.02
C VAL A 32 -5.95 6.44 12.30
N ALA A 33 -4.84 6.34 13.03
CA ALA A 33 -3.51 6.32 12.44
C ALA A 33 -3.33 5.14 11.47
N GLY A 34 -3.82 3.95 11.81
CA GLY A 34 -3.79 2.78 10.94
C GLY A 34 -4.52 3.00 9.62
N PHE A 35 -5.73 3.57 9.66
CA PHE A 35 -6.48 3.90 8.44
C PHE A 35 -5.77 4.94 7.57
N LEU A 36 -5.17 5.98 8.17
CA LEU A 36 -4.41 6.98 7.41
C LEU A 36 -3.18 6.38 6.71
N LEU A 37 -2.51 5.40 7.33
CA LEU A 37 -1.39 4.70 6.70
C LEU A 37 -1.82 3.85 5.51
N VAL A 38 -2.97 3.17 5.61
CA VAL A 38 -3.54 2.43 4.46
C VAL A 38 -3.96 3.40 3.37
N ASP A 39 -4.59 4.52 3.74
CA ASP A 39 -5.07 5.52 2.80
C ASP A 39 -3.93 6.14 1.97
N LEU A 40 -2.78 6.39 2.60
CA LEU A 40 -1.55 6.83 1.93
C LEU A 40 -1.03 5.83 0.90
N ASP A 41 -1.24 4.53 1.13
CA ASP A 41 -0.83 3.51 0.17
C ASP A 41 -1.85 3.37 -0.98
N THR A 42 -3.13 3.61 -0.73
CA THR A 42 -4.16 3.59 -1.79
C THR A 42 -4.16 4.85 -2.66
N HIS A 43 -3.72 6.00 -2.15
CA HIS A 43 -3.58 7.19 -2.97
C HIS A 43 -2.38 7.05 -3.92
N GLU A 44 -2.68 6.93 -5.20
CA GLU A 44 -1.71 6.75 -6.27
C GLU A 44 -1.87 7.82 -7.34
N THR A 45 -0.75 8.36 -7.81
CA THR A 45 -0.70 9.11 -9.06
C THR A 45 -0.34 8.15 -10.19
N LYS A 46 -1.05 8.27 -11.32
CA LYS A 46 -0.88 7.40 -12.48
C LYS A 46 -0.20 8.16 -13.60
N THR A 47 0.96 7.66 -14.01
CA THR A 47 1.68 8.17 -15.17
C THR A 47 1.72 7.10 -16.23
N LYS A 48 1.37 7.46 -17.46
CA LYS A 48 1.48 6.56 -18.61
C LYS A 48 2.89 6.68 -19.18
N LEU A 49 3.54 5.54 -19.36
CA LEU A 49 4.87 5.45 -19.92
C LEU A 49 4.85 4.51 -21.12
N ALA A 50 5.40 4.99 -22.22
CA ALA A 50 5.64 4.17 -23.39
C ALA A 50 6.94 3.36 -23.19
N GLY A 51 6.95 2.14 -23.72
CA GLY A 51 8.09 1.25 -23.64
C GLY A 51 8.05 0.16 -24.70
N THR A 52 9.17 -0.50 -24.89
CA THR A 52 9.30 -1.64 -25.81
C THR A 52 9.62 -2.89 -25.00
N ILE A 53 8.94 -3.99 -25.29
CA ILE A 53 9.22 -5.27 -24.65
C ILE A 53 10.61 -5.74 -25.08
N ASP A 54 11.49 -6.00 -24.12
CA ASP A 54 12.85 -6.50 -24.38
C ASP A 54 13.03 -7.96 -23.97
N ASP A 55 12.15 -8.48 -23.12
CA ASP A 55 12.20 -9.86 -22.63
C ASP A 55 10.82 -10.39 -22.23
N VAL A 56 10.59 -11.69 -22.42
CA VAL A 56 9.35 -12.38 -22.03
C VAL A 56 9.70 -13.74 -21.44
N HIS A 57 9.25 -13.98 -20.21
CA HIS A 57 9.49 -15.20 -19.47
C HIS A 57 8.19 -15.78 -18.90
N THR A 58 8.13 -17.11 -18.81
CA THR A 58 7.04 -17.76 -18.06
C THR A 58 7.28 -17.56 -16.57
N PHE A 59 6.28 -17.05 -15.86
CA PHE A 59 6.40 -16.80 -14.44
C PHE A 59 6.51 -18.13 -13.67
N ALA A 60 7.65 -18.37 -13.02
CA ALA A 60 7.97 -19.63 -12.33
C ALA A 60 7.40 -19.69 -10.89
N GLY A 61 6.15 -19.26 -10.70
CA GLY A 61 5.46 -19.29 -9.40
C GLY A 61 4.57 -20.53 -9.23
N LYS A 62 4.55 -21.13 -8.03
CA LYS A 62 3.60 -22.21 -7.71
C LYS A 62 2.16 -21.69 -7.90
N GLY A 63 1.41 -22.30 -8.81
CA GLY A 63 0.01 -21.97 -9.11
C GLY A 63 -0.20 -20.91 -10.20
N ALA A 64 0.85 -20.37 -10.80
CA ALA A 64 0.75 -19.30 -11.81
C ALA A 64 0.75 -19.84 -13.25
N LEU A 65 -0.23 -20.68 -13.57
CA LEU A 65 -0.30 -21.34 -14.88
C LEU A 65 -0.43 -20.35 -16.05
N ASP A 66 -1.01 -19.16 -15.82
CA ASP A 66 -1.37 -18.20 -16.87
C ASP A 66 -0.59 -16.87 -16.81
N GLY A 67 0.40 -16.76 -15.94
CA GLY A 67 1.23 -15.56 -15.80
C GLY A 67 2.46 -15.56 -16.72
N LEU A 68 2.72 -14.43 -17.35
CA LEU A 68 3.98 -14.09 -18.01
C LEU A 68 4.63 -12.92 -17.28
N GLU A 69 5.95 -13.01 -17.11
CA GLU A 69 6.79 -11.90 -16.68
C GLU A 69 7.38 -11.26 -17.94
N VAL A 70 7.18 -9.96 -18.11
CA VAL A 70 7.58 -9.21 -19.30
C VAL A 70 8.53 -8.10 -18.85
N GLY A 71 9.74 -8.13 -19.42
CA GLY A 71 10.72 -7.05 -19.33
C GLY A 71 10.36 -5.96 -20.34
N VAL A 72 10.38 -4.70 -19.91
CA VAL A 72 10.02 -3.56 -20.74
C VAL A 72 11.05 -2.46 -20.54
N LYS A 73 11.65 -2.07 -21.67
CA LYS A 73 12.53 -0.90 -21.76
C LYS A 73 11.69 0.34 -22.01
N LEU A 74 11.61 1.22 -21.02
CA LEU A 74 10.91 2.49 -21.11
C LEU A 74 11.70 3.50 -21.94
N GLU A 75 11.00 4.47 -22.53
CA GLU A 75 11.63 5.53 -23.34
C GLU A 75 12.58 6.43 -22.53
N ASP A 76 12.36 6.54 -21.22
CA ASP A 76 13.25 7.24 -20.29
C ASP A 76 14.54 6.48 -19.94
N GLY A 77 14.71 5.27 -20.51
CA GLY A 77 15.87 4.41 -20.33
C GLY A 77 15.78 3.45 -19.14
N ARG A 78 14.72 3.51 -18.32
CA ARG A 78 14.49 2.54 -17.25
C ARG A 78 14.07 1.18 -17.82
N HIS A 79 14.44 0.12 -17.12
CA HIS A 79 13.95 -1.23 -17.40
C HIS A 79 13.03 -1.66 -16.27
N VAL A 80 11.81 -2.05 -16.59
CA VAL A 80 10.80 -2.47 -15.63
C VAL A 80 10.31 -3.87 -15.97
N LYS A 81 9.86 -4.58 -14.94
CA LYS A 81 9.24 -5.89 -15.10
C LYS A 81 7.77 -5.81 -14.73
N VAL A 82 6.91 -6.30 -15.61
CA VAL A 82 5.46 -6.33 -15.40
C VAL A 82 4.96 -7.76 -15.53
N LEU A 83 3.91 -8.08 -14.77
CA LEU A 83 3.19 -9.34 -14.92
C LEU A 83 1.99 -9.13 -15.83
N THR A 84 1.79 -10.08 -16.74
CA THR A 84 0.65 -10.09 -17.66
C THR A 84 0.10 -11.50 -17.86
N HIS A 85 -1.07 -11.59 -18.47
CA HIS A 85 -1.68 -12.87 -18.82
C HIS A 85 -1.14 -13.39 -20.15
N LYS A 86 -0.95 -14.71 -20.25
CA LYS A 86 -0.58 -15.42 -21.49
C LYS A 86 -1.52 -15.10 -22.66
N SER A 87 -2.80 -14.87 -22.39
CA SER A 87 -3.81 -14.56 -23.42
C SER A 87 -3.58 -13.23 -24.15
N ARG A 88 -2.73 -12.35 -23.60
CA ARG A 88 -2.34 -11.10 -24.28
C ARG A 88 -1.23 -11.30 -25.31
N ASP A 89 -0.59 -12.47 -25.31
CA ASP A 89 0.44 -12.88 -26.28
C ASP A 89 1.52 -11.80 -26.55
N PRO A 90 2.22 -11.31 -25.49
CA PRO A 90 3.23 -10.26 -25.65
C PRO A 90 4.50 -10.80 -26.33
N HIS A 91 5.07 -10.01 -27.23
CA HIS A 91 6.30 -10.37 -27.94
C HIS A 91 7.41 -9.33 -27.75
N VAL A 92 8.66 -9.80 -27.78
CA VAL A 92 9.83 -8.92 -27.78
C VAL A 92 9.81 -8.04 -29.02
N GLY A 93 9.99 -6.73 -28.81
CA GLY A 93 9.88 -5.69 -29.84
C GLY A 93 8.52 -4.99 -29.88
N ASP A 94 7.50 -5.50 -29.20
CA ASP A 94 6.20 -4.83 -29.14
C ASP A 94 6.32 -3.49 -28.40
N HIS A 95 5.70 -2.46 -28.96
CA HIS A 95 5.56 -1.17 -28.31
C HIS A 95 4.27 -1.15 -27.47
N ILE A 96 4.41 -0.89 -26.19
CA ILE A 96 3.33 -0.99 -25.20
C ILE A 96 3.28 0.24 -24.31
N GLU A 97 2.10 0.51 -23.75
CA GLU A 97 1.92 1.50 -22.70
C GLU A 97 1.82 0.80 -21.33
N ILE A 98 2.64 1.25 -20.39
CA ILE A 98 2.62 0.83 -18.99
C ILE A 98 2.07 1.98 -18.16
N THR A 99 1.29 1.66 -17.13
CA THR A 99 0.92 2.62 -16.10
C THR A 99 1.88 2.48 -14.93
N GLU A 100 2.63 3.55 -14.63
CA GLU A 100 3.38 3.73 -13.38
C GLU A 100 2.44 4.29 -12.32
N HIS A 101 2.37 3.59 -11.19
CA HIS A 101 1.58 3.98 -10.02
C HIS A 101 2.55 4.43 -8.94
N HIS A 102 2.56 5.72 -8.64
CA HIS A 102 3.36 6.27 -7.56
C HIS A 102 2.45 6.47 -6.33
N HIS A 103 2.62 5.60 -5.34
CA HIS A 103 1.86 5.63 -4.09
C HIS A 103 2.40 6.75 -3.20
N MET A 104 1.52 7.42 -2.44
CA MET A 104 1.98 8.46 -1.49
C MET A 104 2.85 7.87 -0.36
N SER A 105 2.80 6.56 -0.14
CA SER A 105 3.72 5.81 0.71
C SER A 105 5.18 5.79 0.20
N GLY A 106 5.43 6.23 -1.05
CA GLY A 106 6.75 6.21 -1.70
C GLY A 106 7.06 4.93 -2.47
N ARG A 107 6.12 3.98 -2.52
CA ARG A 107 6.22 2.79 -3.37
C ARG A 107 5.86 3.14 -4.81
N THR A 108 6.54 2.52 -5.78
CA THR A 108 6.16 2.57 -7.20
C THR A 108 5.80 1.17 -7.69
N THR A 109 4.67 1.04 -8.38
CA THR A 109 4.28 -0.21 -9.04
C THR A 109 3.96 0.04 -10.52
N PHE A 110 4.01 -1.02 -11.33
CA PHE A 110 3.83 -0.94 -12.78
C PHE A 110 2.77 -1.94 -13.23
N THR A 111 1.87 -1.52 -14.09
CA THR A 111 0.86 -2.39 -14.70
C THR A 111 0.87 -2.26 -16.21
N LEU A 112 0.76 -3.40 -16.90
CA LEU A 112 0.57 -3.42 -18.35
C LEU A 112 -0.86 -2.97 -18.67
N ARG A 113 -1.02 -1.99 -19.57
CA ARG A 113 -2.35 -1.52 -19.99
C ARG A 113 -2.94 -2.42 -21.06
#